data_AF-A0A5J4UVV5-F1
#
_entry.id   AF-A0A5J4UVV5-F1
#
_cell.length_a   1.000
_cell.length_b   1.000
_cell.length_c   1.000
_cell.angle_alpha   90.00
_cell.angle_beta   90.00
_cell.angle_gamma   90.00
#
_symmetry.space_group_name_H-M   'P 1'
#
loop_
_entity.id
_entity.type
_entity.pdbx_description
1 polymer ?
#
loop_
_entity_poly.entity_id
_entity_poly.type
_entity_poly.pdbx_seq_one_letter_code
_entity_poly.pdbx_strand_id
1 'polypeptide(L)'
;MDYPDGGFSIFRSEKMILAQFVLPWETAPSSVRELGISGTVHFVDKNAGLTAAKRNYTRQVKACGEARRALRFFHNELVDEKMEASDNEVEGADGVIQIQEYKMEELQAVFEELEQGLKLQKDNALQLAKHKTELIEMREVLTRCEKIFERTFKEANESVSSYQAEGHEKQD
;
A
#
# COMPACT_ATOMS: atom_id res chain seq x y z
N MET A 1 50.75 -19.00 -19.79
CA MET A 1 50.97 -18.29 -18.51
C MET A 1 49.78 -18.58 -17.63
N ASP A 2 49.86 -19.64 -16.83
CA ASP A 2 48.98 -19.79 -15.68
C ASP A 2 49.63 -18.96 -14.57
N TYR A 3 48.93 -17.92 -14.09
CA TYR A 3 49.41 -17.14 -12.97
C TYR A 3 49.19 -17.98 -11.69
N PRO A 4 50.24 -18.30 -10.93
CA PRO A 4 50.14 -19.19 -9.77
C PRO A 4 49.31 -18.60 -8.61
N ASP A 5 49.05 -17.29 -8.62
CA ASP A 5 48.36 -16.57 -7.53
C ASP A 5 46.97 -16.02 -7.90
N GLY A 6 46.33 -16.49 -8.97
CA GLY A 6 44.94 -16.09 -9.28
C GLY A 6 44.78 -14.61 -9.66
N GLY A 7 45.78 -14.02 -10.32
CA GLY A 7 45.70 -12.64 -10.80
C GLY A 7 44.69 -12.46 -11.93
N PHE A 8 43.75 -11.52 -11.77
CA PHE A 8 42.76 -11.15 -12.78
C PHE A 8 43.40 -10.54 -14.04
N SER A 9 43.14 -11.14 -15.20
CA SER A 9 43.52 -10.58 -16.50
C SER A 9 42.36 -9.77 -17.05
N ILE A 10 42.48 -8.44 -17.11
CA ILE A 10 41.43 -7.56 -17.66
C ILE A 10 41.23 -7.72 -19.18
N PHE A 11 42.17 -8.35 -19.87
CA PHE A 11 42.18 -8.44 -21.34
C PHE A 11 41.56 -9.72 -21.89
N ARG A 12 41.19 -10.69 -21.04
CA ARG A 12 40.60 -11.98 -21.43
C ARG A 12 39.57 -12.42 -20.39
N SER A 13 38.56 -13.15 -20.84
CA SER A 13 37.58 -13.77 -19.93
C SER A 13 38.26 -14.75 -18.97
N GLU A 14 37.74 -14.80 -17.75
CA GLU A 14 38.16 -15.76 -16.75
C GLU A 14 37.75 -17.19 -17.15
N LYS A 15 38.52 -18.19 -16.71
CA LYS A 15 38.21 -19.59 -17.01
C LYS A 15 36.94 -20.01 -16.26
N MET A 16 35.93 -20.45 -16.99
CA MET A 16 34.65 -20.93 -16.44
C MET A 16 34.63 -22.46 -16.39
N ILE A 17 33.98 -23.02 -15.35
CA ILE A 17 33.80 -24.47 -15.19
C ILE A 17 32.30 -24.77 -15.08
N LEU A 18 31.86 -25.84 -15.75
CA LEU A 18 30.51 -26.40 -15.56
C LEU A 18 30.55 -27.40 -14.40
N ALA A 19 29.80 -27.12 -13.34
CA ALA A 19 29.64 -28.01 -12.19
C ALA A 19 28.18 -28.48 -12.07
N GLN A 20 27.97 -29.69 -11.54
CA GLN A 20 26.65 -30.23 -11.24
C GLN A 20 26.47 -30.31 -9.71
N PHE A 21 25.43 -29.64 -9.21
CA PHE A 21 25.03 -29.71 -7.81
C PHE A 21 24.03 -30.84 -7.58
N VAL A 22 24.28 -31.66 -6.56
CA VAL A 22 23.34 -32.68 -6.08
C VAL A 22 23.04 -32.34 -4.62
N LEU A 23 21.83 -31.81 -4.38
CA LEU A 23 21.41 -31.29 -3.08
C LEU A 23 20.21 -32.09 -2.55
N PRO A 24 20.20 -32.45 -1.25
CA PRO A 24 18.99 -32.87 -0.56
C PRO A 24 17.89 -31.80 -0.64
N TRP A 25 16.63 -32.24 -0.67
CA TRP A 25 15.50 -31.32 -0.81
C TRP A 25 15.36 -30.34 0.37
N GLU A 26 15.74 -30.78 1.58
CA GLU A 26 15.65 -29.98 2.82
C GLU A 26 16.69 -28.85 2.85
N THR A 27 17.89 -29.09 2.31
CA THR A 27 18.99 -28.13 2.36
C THR A 27 19.10 -27.27 1.10
N ALA A 28 18.45 -27.69 0.00
CA ALA A 28 18.49 -26.98 -1.27
C ALA A 28 18.17 -25.48 -1.15
N PRO A 29 17.15 -25.02 -0.39
CA PRO A 29 16.83 -23.60 -0.30
C PRO A 29 17.94 -22.77 0.39
N SER A 30 18.58 -23.33 1.43
CA SER A 30 19.69 -22.66 2.13
C SER A 30 20.93 -22.61 1.25
N SER A 31 21.28 -23.72 0.60
CA SER A 31 22.45 -23.77 -0.29
C SER A 31 22.30 -22.83 -1.48
N VAL A 32 21.10 -22.78 -2.11
CA VAL A 32 20.86 -21.85 -3.23
C VAL A 32 20.95 -20.39 -2.79
N ARG A 33 20.48 -20.08 -1.57
CA ARG A 33 20.63 -18.75 -0.97
C ARG A 33 22.10 -18.38 -0.77
N GLU A 34 22.91 -19.26 -0.19
CA GLU A 34 24.36 -19.03 0.00
C GLU A 34 25.08 -18.83 -1.34
N LEU A 35 24.75 -19.62 -2.35
CA LEU A 35 25.27 -19.43 -3.72
C LEU A 35 24.83 -18.09 -4.32
N GLY A 36 23.59 -17.66 -4.06
CA GLY A 36 23.06 -16.38 -4.49
C GLY A 36 23.79 -15.19 -3.85
N ILE A 37 24.16 -15.30 -2.57
CA ILE A 37 24.96 -14.29 -1.85
C ILE A 37 26.39 -14.26 -2.39
N SER A 38 26.98 -15.42 -2.67
CA SER A 38 28.33 -15.49 -3.24
C SER A 38 28.42 -14.83 -4.62
N GLY A 39 27.36 -14.88 -5.44
CA GLY A 39 27.30 -14.21 -6.74
C GLY A 39 28.24 -14.79 -7.81
N THR A 40 28.84 -15.95 -7.57
CA THR A 40 29.86 -16.58 -8.44
C THR A 40 29.29 -17.64 -9.40
N VAL A 41 28.00 -17.99 -9.27
CA VAL A 41 27.39 -19.11 -10.00
C VAL A 41 26.33 -18.61 -10.97
N HIS A 42 26.39 -19.13 -12.21
CA HIS A 42 25.35 -18.96 -13.22
C HIS A 42 24.58 -20.27 -13.40
N PHE A 43 23.27 -20.27 -13.13
CA PHE A 43 22.40 -21.44 -13.30
C PHE A 43 21.94 -21.60 -14.75
N VAL A 44 22.01 -22.83 -15.26
CA VAL A 44 21.49 -23.20 -16.59
C VAL A 44 20.12 -23.87 -16.43
N ASP A 45 19.13 -23.45 -17.25
CA ASP A 45 17.78 -24.03 -17.21
C ASP A 45 17.78 -25.47 -17.76
N LYS A 46 17.77 -26.45 -16.85
CA LYS A 46 17.63 -27.87 -17.19
C LYS A 46 16.19 -28.23 -17.61
N ASN A 47 15.20 -27.40 -17.29
CA ASN A 47 13.77 -27.65 -17.45
C ASN A 47 13.13 -26.80 -18.56
N ALA A 48 13.91 -26.39 -19.57
CA ALA A 48 13.44 -25.51 -20.65
C ALA A 48 12.20 -26.04 -21.41
N GLY A 49 12.04 -27.37 -21.50
CA GLY A 49 10.87 -28.01 -22.14
C GLY A 49 9.59 -28.03 -21.31
N LEU A 50 9.63 -27.61 -20.03
CA LEU A 50 8.46 -27.57 -19.15
C LEU A 50 7.84 -26.18 -19.14
N THR A 51 6.52 -26.12 -19.37
CA THR A 51 5.70 -24.92 -19.14
C THR A 51 5.85 -24.44 -17.69
N ALA A 52 5.87 -23.13 -17.48
CA ALA A 52 6.04 -22.51 -16.16
C ALA A 52 5.14 -23.13 -15.07
N ALA A 53 3.87 -23.39 -15.37
CA ALA A 53 2.91 -23.95 -14.41
C ALA A 53 3.21 -25.39 -13.97
N LYS A 54 4.01 -26.14 -14.74
CA LYS A 54 4.43 -27.52 -14.43
C LYS A 54 5.79 -27.57 -13.73
N ARG A 55 6.44 -26.41 -13.52
CA ARG A 55 7.72 -26.33 -12.83
C ARG A 55 7.50 -26.40 -11.31
N ASN A 56 8.48 -26.97 -10.63
CA ASN A 56 8.53 -26.95 -9.17
C ASN A 56 8.59 -25.51 -8.65
N TYR A 57 8.15 -25.29 -7.41
CA TYR A 57 8.13 -24.01 -6.72
C TYR A 57 7.19 -22.92 -7.30
N THR A 58 6.31 -23.27 -8.26
CA THR A 58 5.38 -22.31 -8.87
C THR A 58 4.48 -21.61 -7.85
N ARG A 59 4.03 -22.33 -6.81
CA ARG A 59 3.16 -21.76 -5.77
C ARG A 59 3.89 -20.69 -4.96
N GLN A 60 5.12 -20.96 -4.54
CA GLN A 60 5.97 -20.05 -3.78
C GLN A 60 6.31 -18.80 -4.60
N VAL A 61 6.62 -18.95 -5.89
CA VAL A 61 6.86 -17.82 -6.79
C VAL A 61 5.61 -16.94 -6.93
N LYS A 62 4.43 -17.55 -7.05
CA LYS A 62 3.16 -16.81 -7.07
C LYS A 62 2.90 -16.07 -5.76
N ALA A 63 3.09 -16.74 -4.61
CA ALA A 63 2.90 -16.13 -3.29
C ALA A 63 3.80 -14.90 -3.09
N CYS A 64 5.06 -14.99 -3.51
CA CYS A 64 5.98 -13.84 -3.49
C CYS A 64 5.54 -12.71 -4.45
N GLY A 65 4.97 -13.07 -5.61
CA GLY A 65 4.39 -12.10 -6.54
C GLY A 65 3.21 -11.33 -5.94
N GLU A 66 2.28 -12.04 -5.28
CA GLU A 66 1.14 -11.43 -4.60
C GLU A 66 1.57 -10.59 -3.39
N ALA A 67 2.52 -11.07 -2.58
CA ALA A 67 3.10 -10.29 -1.48
C ALA A 67 3.73 -8.98 -1.99
N ARG A 68 4.45 -9.03 -3.13
CA ARG A 68 5.00 -7.83 -3.77
C ARG A 68 3.90 -6.89 -4.26
N ARG A 69 2.77 -7.41 -4.74
CA ARG A 69 1.60 -6.60 -5.13
C ARG A 69 1.03 -5.84 -3.93
N ALA A 70 0.84 -6.54 -2.80
CA ALA A 70 0.33 -5.94 -1.57
C ALA A 70 1.31 -4.87 -1.02
N LEU A 71 2.62 -5.13 -1.04
CA LEU A 71 3.62 -4.13 -0.64
C LEU A 71 3.59 -2.86 -1.50
N ARG A 72 3.36 -2.99 -2.81
CA ARG A 72 3.17 -1.81 -3.68
C ARG A 72 1.91 -1.02 -3.31
N PHE A 73 0.84 -1.71 -2.94
CA PHE A 73 -0.37 -1.05 -2.46
C PHE A 73 -0.08 -0.25 -1.17
N PHE A 74 0.56 -0.86 -0.16
CA PHE A 74 0.91 -0.15 1.07
C PHE A 74 1.84 1.03 0.84
N HIS A 75 2.84 0.88 -0.03
CA HIS A 75 3.73 1.99 -0.39
C HIS A 75 2.95 3.17 -1.00
N ASN A 76 2.00 2.89 -1.91
CA ASN A 76 1.19 3.95 -2.50
C ASN A 76 0.29 4.64 -1.46
N GLU A 77 -0.31 3.88 -0.54
CA GLU A 77 -1.13 4.45 0.54
C GLU A 77 -0.30 5.34 1.48
N LEU A 78 0.93 4.96 1.82
CA LEU A 78 1.84 5.80 2.61
C LEU A 78 2.18 7.11 1.90
N VAL A 79 2.45 7.06 0.59
CA VAL A 79 2.72 8.24 -0.22
C VAL A 79 1.49 9.16 -0.27
N ASP A 80 0.30 8.60 -0.47
CA ASP A 80 -0.96 9.36 -0.48
C ASP A 80 -1.23 10.07 0.85
N GLU A 81 -0.92 9.42 1.98
CA GLU A 81 -1.06 9.98 3.33
C GLU A 81 0.09 10.94 3.72
N LYS A 82 1.07 11.14 2.83
CA LYS A 82 2.31 11.91 3.10
C LYS A 82 3.07 11.39 4.33
N MET A 83 2.97 10.09 4.59
CA MET A 83 3.77 9.43 5.60
C MET A 83 5.08 9.01 4.95
N GLU A 84 6.20 9.49 5.50
CA GLU A 84 7.50 8.94 5.13
C GLU A 84 7.58 7.52 5.67
N ALA A 85 7.82 6.55 4.77
CA ALA A 85 8.24 5.23 5.21
C ALA A 85 9.52 5.44 6.01
N SER A 86 9.57 4.96 7.27
CA SER A 86 10.84 5.00 7.98
C SER A 86 11.77 4.03 7.27
N ASP A 87 12.63 4.55 6.42
CA ASP A 87 13.84 3.88 5.97
C ASP A 87 14.81 3.84 7.15
N ASN A 88 14.36 3.24 8.26
CA ASN A 88 15.26 2.66 9.23
C ASN A 88 15.92 1.53 8.44
N GLU A 89 17.00 1.86 7.74
CA GLU A 89 18.00 0.89 7.34
C GLU A 89 18.26 0.10 8.61
N VAL A 90 17.71 -1.10 8.68
CA VAL A 90 18.09 -2.03 9.73
C VAL A 90 19.56 -2.26 9.45
N GLU A 91 20.44 -1.59 10.19
CA GLU A 91 21.87 -1.81 10.14
C GLU A 91 22.08 -3.32 10.32
N GLY A 92 22.41 -4.01 9.22
CA GLY A 92 22.36 -5.47 9.13
C GLY A 92 21.43 -6.03 8.05
N ALA A 93 20.80 -5.22 7.19
CA ALA A 93 20.04 -5.64 6.02
C ALA A 93 20.90 -6.06 4.80
N ASP A 94 22.22 -6.11 4.96
CA ASP A 94 23.07 -7.03 4.20
C ASP A 94 22.80 -8.51 4.62
N GLY A 95 22.09 -8.68 5.72
CA GLY A 95 21.63 -9.93 6.33
C GLY A 95 20.40 -10.49 5.63
N VAL A 96 20.65 -11.24 4.56
CA VAL A 96 20.10 -12.58 4.33
C VAL A 96 18.80 -12.85 5.11
N ILE A 97 17.69 -12.29 4.64
CA ILE A 97 16.38 -12.49 5.26
C ILE A 97 16.06 -14.00 5.25
N GLN A 98 16.27 -14.71 6.37
CA GLN A 98 15.95 -16.13 6.54
C GLN A 98 14.44 -16.35 6.64
N ILE A 99 13.70 -15.94 5.61
CA ILE A 99 12.33 -16.41 5.42
C ILE A 99 12.44 -17.86 4.94
N GLN A 100 12.08 -18.78 5.83
CA GLN A 100 11.82 -20.18 5.47
C GLN A 100 10.66 -20.22 4.47
N GLU A 101 10.69 -21.18 3.54
CA GLU A 101 9.74 -21.27 2.41
C GLU A 101 8.27 -21.27 2.85
N TYR A 102 7.98 -21.88 4.01
CA TYR A 102 6.62 -22.00 4.57
C TYR A 102 6.04 -20.67 5.03
N LYS A 103 6.91 -19.74 5.44
CA LYS A 103 6.50 -18.46 6.00
C LYS A 103 6.05 -17.46 4.93
N MET A 104 6.37 -17.71 3.65
CA MET A 104 5.97 -16.81 2.56
C MET A 104 4.47 -16.86 2.27
N GLU A 105 3.85 -18.04 2.34
CA GLU A 105 2.39 -18.17 2.13
C GLU A 105 1.60 -17.56 3.29
N GLU A 106 2.07 -17.77 4.53
CA GLU A 106 1.49 -17.12 5.72
C GLU A 106 1.61 -15.60 5.62
N LEU A 107 2.78 -15.10 5.22
CA LEU A 107 3.00 -13.68 5.02
C LEU A 107 2.12 -13.10 3.92
N GLN A 108 1.90 -13.85 2.83
CA GLN A 108 0.96 -13.47 1.78
C GLN A 108 -0.46 -13.31 2.36
N ALA A 109 -0.92 -14.26 3.17
CA ALA A 109 -2.25 -14.20 3.78
C ALA A 109 -2.40 -13.00 4.71
N VAL A 110 -1.39 -12.72 5.54
CA VAL A 110 -1.37 -11.55 6.42
C VAL A 110 -1.41 -10.24 5.61
N PHE A 111 -0.64 -10.14 4.53
CA PHE A 111 -0.67 -8.96 3.66
C PHE A 111 -2.02 -8.76 2.99
N GLU A 112 -2.69 -9.85 2.58
CA GLU A 112 -4.02 -9.78 1.99
C GLU A 112 -5.07 -9.31 3.01
N GLU A 113 -5.02 -9.82 4.24
CA GLU A 113 -5.90 -9.37 5.32
C GLU A 113 -5.69 -7.88 5.66
N LEU A 114 -4.43 -7.45 5.77
CA LEU A 114 -4.08 -6.05 6.02
C LEU A 114 -4.53 -5.13 4.87
N GLU A 115 -4.36 -5.55 3.61
CA GLU A 115 -4.83 -4.79 2.45
C GLU A 115 -6.36 -4.61 2.48
N GLN A 116 -7.10 -5.68 2.78
CA GLN A 116 -8.57 -5.62 2.90
C GLN A 116 -9.01 -4.73 4.07
N GLY A 117 -8.35 -4.85 5.23
CA GLY A 117 -8.62 -4.02 6.40
C GLY A 117 -8.41 -2.54 6.12
N LEU A 118 -7.30 -2.17 5.45
CA LEU A 118 -7.00 -0.78 5.12
C LEU A 118 -8.02 -0.20 4.13
N LYS A 119 -8.40 -0.96 3.09
CA LYS A 119 -9.43 -0.54 2.13
C LYS A 119 -10.76 -0.25 2.83
N LEU A 120 -11.20 -1.15 3.71
CA LEU A 120 -12.43 -0.98 4.46
C LEU A 120 -12.37 0.26 5.36
N GLN A 121 -11.26 0.48 6.06
CA GLN A 121 -11.08 1.64 6.92
C GLN A 121 -11.13 2.94 6.12
N LYS A 122 -10.52 2.98 4.93
CA LYS A 122 -10.54 4.14 4.03
C LYS A 122 -11.95 4.45 3.53
N ASP A 123 -12.70 3.42 3.12
CA ASP A 123 -14.09 3.57 2.69
C ASP A 123 -14.97 4.10 3.83
N ASN A 124 -14.82 3.54 5.04
CA ASN A 124 -15.54 3.99 6.22
C ASN A 124 -15.21 5.45 6.59
N ALA A 125 -13.93 5.84 6.50
CA ALA A 125 -13.49 7.21 6.76
C ALA A 125 -14.10 8.19 5.74
N LEU A 126 -14.14 7.81 4.45
CA LEU A 126 -14.74 8.62 3.40
C LEU A 126 -16.25 8.77 3.57
N GLN A 127 -16.97 7.69 3.90
CA GLN A 127 -18.40 7.75 4.19
C GLN A 127 -18.69 8.65 5.41
N LEU A 128 -17.92 8.49 6.49
CA LEU A 128 -18.07 9.31 7.69
C LEU A 128 -17.83 10.80 7.39
N ALA A 129 -16.80 11.12 6.59
CA ALA A 129 -16.52 12.49 6.16
C ALA A 129 -17.68 13.07 5.34
N LYS A 130 -18.25 12.28 4.42
CA LYS A 130 -19.41 12.69 3.63
C LYS A 130 -20.63 12.98 4.51
N HIS A 131 -20.98 12.07 5.40
CA HIS A 131 -22.11 12.25 6.33
C HIS A 131 -21.91 13.46 7.24
N LYS A 132 -20.68 13.69 7.71
CA LYS A 132 -20.36 14.89 8.48
C LYS A 132 -20.63 16.17 7.68
N THR A 133 -20.22 16.21 6.41
CA THR A 133 -20.47 17.37 5.54
C THR A 133 -21.96 17.60 5.32
N GLU A 134 -22.73 16.55 5.01
CA GLU A 134 -24.18 16.62 4.85
C GLU A 134 -24.88 17.18 6.11
N LEU A 135 -24.47 16.72 7.30
CA LEU A 135 -25.01 17.21 8.56
C LEU A 135 -24.65 18.67 8.84
N ILE A 136 -23.43 19.10 8.49
CA ILE A 136 -23.01 20.51 8.63
C ILE A 136 -23.84 21.40 7.69
N GLU A 137 -24.07 20.97 6.46
CA GLU A 137 -24.91 21.69 5.49
C GLU A 137 -26.35 21.82 5.99
N MET A 138 -26.96 20.73 6.47
CA MET A 138 -28.30 20.77 7.05
C MET A 138 -28.38 21.71 8.26
N ARG A 139 -27.40 21.64 9.16
CA ARG A 139 -27.31 22.56 10.31
C ARG A 139 -27.29 24.02 9.84
N GLU A 140 -26.48 24.32 8.83
CA GLU A 140 -26.34 25.68 8.31
C GLU A 140 -27.62 26.18 7.61
N VAL A 141 -28.33 25.30 6.89
CA VAL A 141 -29.65 25.63 6.33
C VAL A 141 -30.63 25.99 7.45
N LEU A 142 -30.69 25.20 8.52
CA LEU A 142 -31.57 25.47 9.66
C LEU A 142 -31.24 26.81 10.32
N THR A 143 -29.96 27.10 10.58
CA THR A 143 -29.53 28.37 11.17
C THR A 143 -29.85 29.58 10.29
N ARG A 144 -29.76 29.43 8.96
CA ARG A 144 -30.15 30.50 8.03
C ARG A 144 -31.65 30.68 7.95
N CYS A 145 -32.42 29.60 7.93
CA CYS A 145 -33.88 29.66 7.99
C CYS A 145 -34.34 30.38 9.25
N GLU A 146 -33.78 30.07 10.42
CA GLU A 146 -34.09 30.76 11.68
C GLU A 146 -33.88 32.29 11.57
N LYS A 147 -32.74 32.73 11.04
CA LYS A 147 -32.47 34.17 10.80
C LYS A 147 -33.43 34.82 9.81
N ILE A 148 -33.82 34.10 8.76
CA ILE A 148 -34.81 34.60 7.79
C ILE A 148 -36.17 34.74 8.48
N PHE A 149 -36.60 33.73 9.23
CA PHE A 149 -37.87 33.77 9.96
C PHE A 149 -37.91 34.92 10.97
N GLU A 150 -36.86 35.12 11.76
CA GLU A 150 -36.75 36.27 12.68
C GLU A 150 -36.86 37.61 11.96
N ARG A 151 -36.18 37.76 10.82
CA ARG A 151 -36.25 38.98 10.00
C ARG A 151 -37.64 39.21 9.44
N THR A 152 -38.25 38.20 8.84
CA THR A 152 -39.61 38.31 8.27
C THR A 152 -40.65 38.60 9.36
N PHE A 153 -40.49 38.06 10.56
CA PHE A 153 -41.37 38.36 11.69
C PHE A 153 -41.25 39.82 12.11
N LYS A 154 -40.03 40.37 12.18
CA LYS A 154 -39.82 41.80 12.48
C LYS A 154 -40.42 42.71 11.42
N GLU A 155 -40.15 42.44 10.14
CA GLU A 155 -40.69 43.22 9.01
C GLU A 155 -42.23 43.16 8.96
N ALA A 156 -42.83 41.99 9.21
CA ALA A 156 -44.28 41.87 9.31
C ALA A 156 -44.86 42.67 10.49
N ASN A 157 -44.21 42.63 11.65
CA ASN A 157 -44.68 43.35 12.84
C ASN A 157 -44.57 44.88 12.67
N GLU A 158 -43.51 45.37 12.02
CA GLU A 158 -43.33 46.78 11.66
C GLU A 158 -44.40 47.26 10.66
N SER A 159 -44.72 46.44 9.66
CA SER A 159 -45.79 46.76 8.70
C SER A 159 -47.16 46.87 9.39
N VAL A 160 -47.52 45.94 10.28
CA VAL A 160 -48.78 45.99 11.07
C VAL A 160 -48.85 47.24 11.97
N SER A 161 -47.73 47.63 12.60
CA SER A 161 -47.68 48.85 13.42
C SER A 161 -47.86 50.13 12.58
N SER A 162 -47.33 50.17 11.36
CA SER A 162 -47.51 51.30 10.44
C SER A 162 -48.96 51.47 9.96
N TYR A 163 -49.68 50.37 9.69
CA TYR A 163 -51.10 50.42 9.33
C TYR A 163 -52.00 50.82 10.50
N GLN A 164 -51.63 50.48 11.73
CA GLN A 164 -52.34 50.92 12.94
C GLN A 164 -52.10 52.41 13.24
N ALA A 165 -50.93 52.95 12.88
CA ALA A 165 -50.62 54.38 13.01
C ALA A 165 -51.38 55.24 11.97
N GLU A 166 -51.42 54.82 10.70
CA GLU A 166 -52.17 55.53 9.64
C GLU A 166 -53.69 55.49 9.82
N GLY A 167 -54.22 54.48 10.53
CA GLY A 167 -55.64 54.39 10.88
C GLY A 167 -56.09 55.42 11.91
N HIS A 168 -55.16 55.97 12.71
CA HIS A 168 -55.45 56.95 13.76
C HIS A 168 -55.43 58.41 13.26
N GLU A 169 -54.79 58.70 12.12
CA GLU A 169 -54.71 60.05 11.53
C GLU A 169 -55.91 60.43 10.63
N LYS A 170 -56.81 59.49 10.30
CA LYS A 170 -57.97 59.75 9.41
C LYS A 170 -59.29 59.99 10.14
N GLN A 171 -59.26 60.22 11.46
CA GLN A 171 -60.45 60.43 12.29
C GLN A 171 -60.64 61.86 12.85
N ASP A 172 -59.74 62.80 12.53
CA ASP A 172 -59.91 64.22 12.86
C ASP A 172 -60.43 65.05 11.67
#